data_AF-A0A484B3I1-F1
#
_entry.id   AF-A0A484B3I1-F1
#
_cell.length_a   1.000
_cell.length_b   1.000
_cell.length_c   1.000
_cell.angle_alpha   90.00
_cell.angle_beta   90.00
_cell.angle_gamma   90.00
#
_symmetry.space_group_name_H-M   'P 1'
#
loop_
_entity.id
_entity.type
_entity.pdbx_description
1 polymer ?
#
loop_
_entity_poly.entity_id
_entity_poly.type
_entity_poly.pdbx_seq_one_letter_code
_entity_poly.pdbx_strand_id
1 'polypeptide(L)'
;MSARSPHNDPALAGLPQLIEDLQRLSEDQDSADVVFICGRDDEKIYAHRSILMARCKSFKTAKRGEVCRIPIPGCTVSPAAPGTGTPTAIRLPHINAELFRQFILYVYTAKLMLQDYRVFEMLTLAQDMGVFELRAACEDHVISTLSVDNACTFLTAVMDIHEKAGASLL
;
A
#
# COMPACT_ATOMS: atom_id res chain seq x y z
N MET A 1 -13.70 -39.26 -7.51
CA MET A 1 -12.50 -38.59 -8.05
C MET A 1 -12.08 -37.57 -7.00
N SER A 2 -10.93 -37.81 -6.36
CA SER A 2 -10.49 -37.06 -5.18
C SER A 2 -9.98 -35.68 -5.59
N ALA A 3 -10.53 -34.62 -4.99
CA ALA A 3 -10.06 -33.26 -5.18
C ALA A 3 -8.64 -33.16 -4.59
N ARG A 4 -7.64 -32.99 -5.46
CA ARG A 4 -6.27 -32.65 -5.04
C ARG A 4 -6.34 -31.32 -4.28
N SER A 5 -5.99 -31.33 -3.00
CA SER A 5 -5.76 -30.11 -2.23
C SER A 5 -4.70 -29.27 -2.95
N PRO A 6 -4.89 -27.95 -3.12
CA PRO A 6 -3.98 -27.08 -3.88
C PRO A 6 -2.60 -26.86 -3.22
N HIS A 7 -2.30 -27.57 -2.13
CA HIS A 7 -1.11 -27.34 -1.29
C HIS A 7 0.11 -28.19 -1.62
N ASN A 8 0.08 -29.02 -2.68
CA ASN A 8 1.21 -29.92 -2.97
C ASN A 8 1.53 -30.00 -4.47
N ASP A 9 1.59 -28.84 -5.13
CA ASP A 9 2.21 -28.73 -6.45
C ASP A 9 3.73 -28.62 -6.28
N PRO A 10 4.54 -29.59 -6.75
CA PRO A 10 6.00 -29.54 -6.61
C PRO A 10 6.62 -28.32 -7.30
N ALA A 11 5.91 -27.68 -8.24
CA ALA A 11 6.33 -26.42 -8.85
C ALA A 11 6.26 -25.22 -7.88
N LEU A 12 5.53 -25.33 -6.77
CA LEU A 12 5.33 -24.26 -5.77
C LEU A 12 6.04 -24.53 -4.44
N ALA A 13 6.86 -25.58 -4.34
CA ALA A 13 7.50 -25.99 -3.09
C ALA A 13 8.40 -24.91 -2.46
N GLY A 14 8.96 -23.99 -3.26
CA GLY A 14 9.77 -22.87 -2.78
C GLY A 14 8.99 -21.58 -2.50
N LEU A 15 7.70 -21.51 -2.86
CA LEU A 15 6.90 -20.29 -2.73
C LEU A 15 6.70 -19.84 -1.27
N PRO A 16 6.44 -20.73 -0.29
CA PRO A 16 6.32 -20.32 1.11
C PRO A 16 7.58 -19.62 1.63
N GLN A 17 8.75 -20.17 1.29
CA GLN A 17 10.04 -19.63 1.69
C GLN A 17 10.33 -18.30 1.03
N LEU A 18 10.01 -18.16 -0.26
CA LEU A 18 10.10 -16.88 -0.95
C LEU A 18 9.22 -15.80 -0.30
N ILE A 19 7.99 -16.15 0.13
CA ILE A 19 7.12 -15.19 0.82
C ILE A 19 7.71 -14.76 2.16
N GLU A 20 8.33 -15.68 2.90
CA GLU A 20 9.02 -15.37 4.16
C GLU A 20 10.27 -14.51 3.95
N ASP A 21 11.05 -14.79 2.89
CA ASP A 21 12.18 -13.95 2.48
C ASP A 21 11.72 -12.53 2.11
N LEU A 22 10.63 -12.40 1.34
CA LEU A 22 10.06 -11.10 0.98
C LEU A 22 9.47 -10.36 2.18
N GLN A 23 8.89 -11.08 3.14
CA GLN A 23 8.43 -10.48 4.39
C GLN A 23 9.61 -9.88 5.16
N ARG A 24 10.72 -10.62 5.32
CA ARG A 24 11.95 -10.09 5.94
C ARG A 24 12.51 -8.90 5.17
N LEU A 25 12.50 -8.94 3.84
CA LEU A 25 12.92 -7.83 3.00
C LEU A 25 12.03 -6.59 3.16
N SER A 26 10.76 -6.74 3.53
CA SER A 26 9.88 -5.60 3.79
C SER A 26 10.23 -4.83 5.07
N GLU A 27 10.94 -5.46 6.00
CA GLU A 27 11.42 -4.89 7.25
C GLU A 27 12.89 -4.43 7.15
N ASP A 28 13.58 -4.78 6.06
CA ASP A 28 14.96 -4.41 5.81
C ASP A 28 15.10 -2.90 5.53
N GLN A 29 15.96 -2.25 6.30
CA GLN A 29 16.25 -0.82 6.19
C GLN A 29 17.60 -0.57 5.51
N ASP A 30 18.49 -1.57 5.51
CA ASP A 30 19.87 -1.41 5.03
C ASP A 30 19.95 -1.33 3.51
N SER A 31 19.13 -2.10 2.79
CA SER A 31 19.08 -2.07 1.32
C SER A 31 17.97 -1.19 0.74
N ALA A 32 17.21 -0.51 1.60
CA ALA A 32 16.11 0.36 1.21
C ALA A 32 16.59 1.63 0.48
N ASP A 33 16.04 1.90 -0.69
CA ASP A 33 16.34 3.06 -1.54
C ASP A 33 15.22 4.12 -1.55
N VAL A 34 14.13 3.86 -0.83
CA VAL A 34 13.03 4.80 -0.59
C VAL A 34 12.55 4.72 0.86
N VAL A 35 12.17 5.87 1.42
CA VAL A 35 11.57 5.99 2.73
C VAL A 35 10.29 6.80 2.64
N PHE A 36 9.20 6.24 3.17
CA PHE A 36 7.93 6.93 3.33
C PHE A 36 7.86 7.53 4.73
N ILE A 37 7.41 8.77 4.83
CA ILE A 37 7.20 9.47 6.10
C ILE A 37 5.69 9.65 6.24
N CYS A 38 5.06 8.84 7.09
CA CYS A 38 3.61 8.72 7.20
C CYS A 38 3.07 9.36 8.49
N GLY A 39 1.86 9.91 8.41
CA GLY A 39 1.13 10.45 9.53
C GLY A 39 1.66 11.80 10.03
N ARG A 40 1.09 12.27 11.15
CA ARG A 40 1.50 13.51 11.82
C ARG A 40 2.75 13.33 12.68
N ASP A 41 3.02 12.10 13.09
CA ASP A 41 4.17 11.71 13.91
C ASP A 41 5.44 11.45 13.06
N ASP A 42 5.38 11.69 11.75
CA ASP A 42 6.48 11.52 10.79
C ASP A 42 7.15 10.14 10.89
N GLU A 43 6.33 9.09 10.97
CA GLU A 43 6.82 7.72 11.11
C GLU A 43 7.47 7.24 9.79
N LYS A 44 8.69 6.72 9.90
CA LYS A 44 9.48 6.29 8.75
C LYS A 44 9.23 4.83 8.40
N ILE A 45 8.87 4.57 7.15
CA ILE A 45 8.63 3.25 6.59
C ILE A 45 9.54 3.07 5.38
N TYR A 46 10.52 2.18 5.52
CA TYR A 46 11.52 1.91 4.48
C TYR A 46 10.97 0.91 3.46
N ALA A 47 11.35 1.07 2.20
CA ALA A 47 10.94 0.15 1.13
C ALA A 47 11.94 0.18 -0.04
N HIS A 48 11.67 -0.70 -1.01
CA HIS A 48 12.48 -0.89 -2.21
C HIS A 48 11.72 -0.44 -3.46
N ARG A 49 12.30 0.51 -4.21
CA ARG A 49 11.71 1.05 -5.44
C ARG A 49 11.52 -0.04 -6.49
N SER A 50 12.40 -1.03 -6.56
CA SER A 50 12.26 -2.17 -7.49
C SER A 50 10.94 -2.93 -7.29
N ILE A 51 10.57 -3.20 -6.04
CA ILE A 51 9.33 -3.91 -5.68
C ILE A 51 8.12 -3.02 -5.90
N LEU A 52 8.20 -1.75 -5.50
CA LEU A 52 7.14 -0.77 -5.76
C LEU A 52 6.91 -0.58 -7.26
N MET A 53 7.96 -0.47 -8.06
CA MET A 53 7.86 -0.39 -9.51
C MET A 53 7.29 -1.68 -10.10
N ALA A 54 7.49 -2.85 -9.51
CA ALA A 54 6.89 -4.08 -10.03
C ALA A 54 5.37 -4.11 -9.79
N ARG A 55 4.93 -3.72 -8.59
CA ARG A 55 3.56 -3.94 -8.07
C ARG A 55 2.64 -2.71 -8.13
N CYS A 56 3.19 -1.50 -8.09
CA CYS A 56 2.45 -0.24 -8.05
C CYS A 56 2.58 0.52 -9.37
N LYS A 57 1.45 0.79 -10.05
CA LYS A 57 1.46 1.51 -11.34
C LYS A 57 1.92 2.97 -11.19
N SER A 58 1.61 3.62 -10.07
CA SER A 58 1.99 5.02 -9.82
C SER A 58 3.51 5.24 -9.84
N PHE A 59 4.29 4.20 -9.53
CA PHE A 59 5.75 4.20 -9.61
C PHE A 59 6.30 3.81 -11.00
N LYS A 60 5.54 3.05 -11.80
CA LYS A 60 5.93 2.70 -13.20
C LYS A 60 5.85 3.89 -14.16
N THR A 61 4.91 4.81 -13.94
CA THR A 61 4.57 5.89 -14.89
C THR A 61 5.29 7.22 -14.59
N ALA A 62 6.17 7.25 -13.59
CA ALA A 62 6.99 8.43 -13.30
C ALA A 62 7.98 8.66 -14.47
N LYS A 63 7.79 9.73 -15.25
CA LYS A 63 8.66 10.06 -16.39
C LYS A 63 10.07 10.37 -15.89
N ARG A 64 11.08 10.17 -16.74
CA ARG A 64 12.50 10.47 -16.49
C ARG A 64 12.66 11.85 -15.84
N GLY A 65 12.93 11.88 -14.52
CA GLY A 65 13.11 13.09 -13.72
C GLY A 65 12.04 13.34 -12.63
N GLU A 66 10.91 12.64 -12.64
CA GLU A 66 9.92 12.60 -11.57
C GLU A 66 10.09 11.28 -10.79
N VAL A 67 10.15 11.32 -9.45
CA VAL A 67 10.36 10.10 -8.64
C VAL A 67 9.06 9.32 -8.41
N CYS A 68 7.92 10.01 -8.30
CA CYS A 68 6.60 9.38 -8.26
C CYS A 68 5.49 10.41 -8.56
N ARG A 69 4.43 10.01 -9.28
CA ARG A 69 3.16 10.74 -9.32
C ARG A 69 2.18 10.02 -8.39
N ILE A 70 2.37 10.20 -7.09
CA ILE A 70 1.36 9.75 -6.14
C ILE A 70 0.29 10.83 -6.13
N PRO A 71 -0.97 10.53 -6.53
CA PRO A 71 -2.06 11.50 -6.59
C PRO A 71 -2.62 11.84 -5.19
N ILE A 72 -1.78 11.77 -4.16
CA ILE A 72 -2.15 12.06 -2.78
C ILE A 72 -1.93 13.55 -2.54
N PRO A 73 -2.98 14.31 -2.17
CA PRO A 73 -2.84 15.70 -1.77
C PRO A 73 -1.78 15.86 -0.68
N GLY A 74 -0.89 16.84 -0.81
CA GLY A 74 0.20 17.07 0.16
C GLY A 74 1.40 16.11 0.05
N CYS A 75 1.41 15.18 -0.90
CA CYS A 75 2.57 14.33 -1.17
C CYS A 75 3.76 15.18 -1.65
N THR A 76 4.84 15.19 -0.87
CA THR A 76 6.09 15.85 -1.25
C THR A 76 7.17 14.79 -1.41
N VAL A 77 7.85 14.82 -2.55
CA VAL A 77 9.01 13.96 -2.80
C VAL A 77 10.27 14.80 -2.65
N SER A 78 11.10 14.42 -1.69
CA SER A 78 12.43 14.98 -1.52
C SER A 78 13.42 14.02 -2.19
N PRO A 79 13.87 14.32 -3.43
CA PRO A 79 14.81 13.44 -4.12
C PRO A 79 16.11 13.32 -3.29
N ALA A 80 16.65 12.11 -3.25
CA ALA A 80 17.95 11.88 -2.63
C ALA A 80 19.02 12.75 -3.31
N ALA A 81 19.87 13.43 -2.52
CA ALA A 81 20.98 14.19 -3.06
C ALA A 81 21.96 13.21 -3.76
N PRO A 82 22.34 13.46 -5.03
CA PRO A 82 23.21 12.54 -5.76
C PRO A 82 24.53 12.33 -5.02
N GLY A 83 24.86 11.06 -4.74
CA GLY A 83 26.13 10.67 -4.11
C GLY A 83 26.11 10.47 -2.60
N THR A 84 24.97 10.64 -1.91
CA THR A 84 24.92 10.57 -0.43
C THR A 84 24.45 9.24 0.15
N GLY A 85 24.06 8.26 -0.68
CA GLY A 85 23.55 6.97 -0.20
C GLY A 85 22.24 7.06 0.59
N THR A 86 21.62 8.25 0.67
CA THR A 86 20.37 8.44 1.41
C THR A 86 19.18 7.94 0.58
N PRO A 87 18.22 7.22 1.16
CA PRO A 87 17.01 6.81 0.47
C PRO A 87 16.17 8.03 0.08
N THR A 88 15.40 7.91 -1.01
CA THR A 88 14.51 8.99 -1.45
C THR A 88 13.33 9.12 -0.49
N ALA A 89 13.08 10.31 0.05
CA ALA A 89 12.00 10.52 1.02
C ALA A 89 10.69 10.94 0.34
N ILE A 90 9.59 10.29 0.73
CA ILE A 90 8.23 10.55 0.25
C ILE A 90 7.35 10.82 1.47
N ARG A 91 6.83 12.04 1.63
CA ARG A 91 5.95 12.38 2.76
C ARG A 91 4.48 12.13 2.40
N LEU A 92 3.78 11.43 3.29
CA LEU A 92 2.37 11.05 3.20
C LEU A 92 1.64 11.46 4.50
N PRO A 93 1.45 12.78 4.74
CA PRO A 93 0.98 13.28 6.03
C PRO A 93 -0.47 12.89 6.37
N HIS A 94 -1.28 12.60 5.36
CA HIS A 94 -2.68 12.22 5.52
C HIS A 94 -2.89 10.71 5.73
N ILE A 95 -1.84 9.89 5.56
CA ILE A 95 -1.95 8.44 5.68
C ILE A 95 -1.47 7.99 7.04
N ASN A 96 -2.27 7.17 7.70
CA ASN A 96 -1.87 6.49 8.92
C ASN A 96 -0.71 5.50 8.65
N ALA A 97 0.36 5.59 9.44
CA ALA A 97 1.55 4.77 9.28
C ALA A 97 1.29 3.27 9.51
N GLU A 98 0.37 2.89 10.41
CA GLU A 98 -0.02 1.50 10.63
C GLU A 98 -0.72 0.92 9.39
N LEU A 99 -1.63 1.70 8.78
CA LEU A 99 -2.28 1.33 7.53
C LEU A 99 -1.25 1.16 6.40
N PHE A 100 -0.31 2.10 6.29
CA PHE A 100 0.71 2.06 5.25
C PHE A 100 1.67 0.89 5.42
N ARG A 101 2.02 0.51 6.66
CA ARG A 101 2.79 -0.71 6.93
C ARG A 101 2.08 -1.97 6.42
N GLN A 102 0.78 -2.07 6.67
CA GLN A 102 -0.01 -3.19 6.15
C GLN A 102 -0.03 -3.22 4.62
N PHE A 103 -0.14 -2.05 3.99
CA PHE A 103 -0.05 -1.93 2.54
C PHE A 103 1.32 -2.38 2.01
N ILE A 104 2.44 -1.95 2.62
CA ILE A 104 3.78 -2.39 2.23
C ILE A 104 3.92 -3.90 2.39
N LEU A 105 3.47 -4.46 3.51
CA LEU A 105 3.51 -5.92 3.71
C LEU A 105 2.74 -6.66 2.61
N TYR A 106 1.57 -6.15 2.21
CA TYR A 106 0.81 -6.71 1.09
C TYR A 106 1.56 -6.60 -0.24
N VAL A 107 2.22 -5.48 -0.52
CA VAL A 107 3.00 -5.29 -1.74
C VAL A 107 4.10 -6.36 -1.87
N TYR A 108 4.73 -6.75 -0.76
CA TYR A 108 5.81 -7.75 -0.74
C TYR A 108 5.29 -9.19 -0.72
N THR A 109 4.28 -9.47 0.10
CA THR A 109 3.87 -10.85 0.42
C THR A 109 2.58 -11.28 -0.28
N ALA A 110 1.85 -10.34 -0.87
CA ALA A 110 0.46 -10.49 -1.34
C ALA A 110 -0.53 -10.96 -0.25
N LYS A 111 -0.14 -10.86 1.03
CA LYS A 111 -1.00 -11.17 2.19
C LYS A 111 -1.51 -9.88 2.79
N LEU A 112 -2.81 -9.82 3.06
CA LEU A 112 -3.45 -8.68 3.67
C LEU A 112 -4.41 -9.12 4.77
N MET A 113 -4.30 -8.46 5.91
CA MET A 113 -5.28 -8.52 6.98
C MET A 113 -6.16 -7.27 6.88
N LEU A 114 -7.22 -7.36 6.08
CA LEU A 114 -8.19 -6.29 5.93
C LEU A 114 -9.01 -6.14 7.22
N GLN A 115 -9.04 -4.93 7.76
CA GLN A 115 -9.89 -4.59 8.89
C GLN A 115 -11.12 -3.85 8.37
N ASP A 116 -12.32 -4.29 8.80
CA ASP A 116 -13.60 -3.73 8.33
C ASP A 116 -13.69 -2.20 8.48
N TYR A 117 -13.17 -1.67 9.58
CA TYR A 117 -13.23 -0.24 9.87
C TYR A 117 -12.20 0.61 9.08
N ARG A 118 -11.17 -0.01 8.47
CA ARG A 118 -10.13 0.67 7.67
C ARG A 118 -10.17 0.31 6.19
N VAL A 119 -11.13 -0.50 5.75
CA VAL A 119 -11.23 -0.96 4.35
C VAL A 119 -11.30 0.19 3.37
N PHE A 120 -12.00 1.28 3.70
CA PHE A 120 -12.12 2.45 2.84
C PHE A 120 -10.81 3.24 2.71
N GLU A 121 -10.06 3.40 3.81
CA GLU A 121 -8.73 4.03 3.75
C GLU A 121 -7.75 3.18 2.93
N MET A 122 -7.78 1.86 3.11
CA MET A 122 -6.97 0.92 2.30
C MET A 122 -7.38 0.97 0.81
N LEU A 123 -8.68 1.08 0.53
CA LEU A 123 -9.21 1.20 -0.83
C LEU A 123 -8.70 2.48 -1.52
N THR A 124 -8.76 3.63 -0.85
CA THR A 124 -8.22 4.89 -1.37
C THR A 124 -6.71 4.79 -1.59
N LEU A 125 -5.97 4.24 -0.63
CA LEU A 125 -4.51 4.04 -0.77
C LEU A 125 -4.18 3.12 -1.97
N ALA A 126 -4.92 2.04 -2.14
CA ALA A 126 -4.75 1.11 -3.26
C ALA A 126 -5.01 1.79 -4.61
N GLN A 127 -6.02 2.66 -4.68
CA GLN A 127 -6.33 3.47 -5.85
C GLN A 127 -5.19 4.46 -6.15
N ASP A 128 -4.72 5.19 -5.14
CA ASP A 128 -3.67 6.19 -5.28
C ASP A 128 -2.32 5.58 -5.71
N MET A 129 -1.98 4.41 -5.16
CA MET A 129 -0.75 3.68 -5.50
C MET A 129 -0.90 2.84 -6.78
N GLY A 130 -2.12 2.73 -7.31
CA GLY A 130 -2.42 2.03 -8.55
C GLY A 130 -2.29 0.50 -8.46
N VAL A 131 -2.58 -0.08 -7.28
CA VAL A 131 -2.56 -1.53 -7.03
C VAL A 131 -3.96 -2.10 -7.24
N PHE A 132 -4.24 -2.52 -8.47
CA PHE A 132 -5.59 -2.96 -8.88
C PHE A 132 -6.09 -4.20 -8.11
N GLU A 133 -5.21 -5.17 -7.87
CA GLU A 133 -5.55 -6.42 -7.15
C GLU A 133 -6.02 -6.11 -5.72
N LEU A 134 -5.33 -5.20 -5.04
CA LEU A 134 -5.69 -4.76 -3.69
C LEU A 134 -7.02 -4.02 -3.68
N ARG A 135 -7.21 -3.11 -4.64
CA ARG A 135 -8.46 -2.36 -4.80
C ARG A 135 -9.64 -3.31 -4.99
N ALA A 136 -9.53 -4.27 -5.91
CA ALA A 136 -10.57 -5.26 -6.16
C ALA A 136 -10.88 -6.08 -4.90
N ALA A 137 -9.84 -6.53 -4.17
CA ALA A 137 -10.04 -7.25 -2.92
C ALA A 137 -10.76 -6.41 -1.85
N CYS A 138 -10.48 -5.11 -1.76
CA CYS A 138 -11.20 -4.20 -0.85
C CYS A 138 -12.65 -4.00 -1.29
N GLU A 139 -12.92 -3.84 -2.60
CA GLU A 139 -14.29 -3.69 -3.14
C GLU A 139 -15.12 -4.96 -2.88
N ASP A 140 -14.57 -6.15 -3.15
CA ASP A 140 -15.22 -7.43 -2.88
C ASP A 140 -15.52 -7.62 -1.39
N HIS A 141 -14.61 -7.19 -0.51
CA HIS A 141 -14.79 -7.22 0.93
C HIS A 141 -15.93 -6.29 1.39
N VAL A 142 -15.99 -5.06 0.87
CA VAL A 142 -17.10 -4.13 1.18
C VAL A 142 -18.43 -4.69 0.68
N ILE A 143 -18.49 -5.21 -0.55
CA ILE A 143 -19.72 -5.75 -1.13
C ILE A 143 -20.22 -6.97 -0.35
N SER A 144 -19.31 -7.86 0.07
CA SER A 144 -19.68 -9.07 0.82
C SER A 144 -20.08 -8.80 2.27
N THR A 145 -19.56 -7.74 2.88
CA THR A 145 -19.89 -7.35 4.26
C THR A 145 -21.05 -6.37 4.34
N LEU A 146 -21.44 -5.71 3.24
CA LEU A 146 -22.52 -4.72 3.22
C LEU A 146 -23.86 -5.35 3.65
N SER A 147 -24.46 -4.75 4.66
CA SER A 147 -25.75 -5.11 5.23
C SER A 147 -26.56 -3.84 5.56
N VAL A 148 -27.86 -3.99 5.81
CA VAL A 148 -28.72 -2.86 6.19
C VAL A 148 -28.22 -2.19 7.47
N ASP A 149 -27.64 -2.96 8.39
CA ASP A 149 -27.15 -2.47 9.69
C ASP A 149 -25.87 -1.64 9.59
N ASN A 150 -25.00 -1.90 8.60
CA ASN A 150 -23.72 -1.20 8.43
C ASN A 150 -23.70 -0.21 7.26
N ALA A 151 -24.73 -0.20 6.41
CA ALA A 151 -24.80 0.67 5.23
C ALA A 151 -24.63 2.16 5.57
N CYS A 152 -25.29 2.65 6.62
CA CYS A 152 -25.16 4.04 7.06
C CYS A 152 -23.73 4.34 7.57
N THR A 153 -23.13 3.42 8.33
CA THR A 153 -21.77 3.55 8.84
C THR A 153 -20.74 3.62 7.71
N PHE A 154 -20.90 2.77 6.69
CA PHE A 154 -20.05 2.76 5.50
C PHE A 154 -20.20 4.06 4.70
N LEU A 155 -21.43 4.54 4.51
CA LEU A 155 -21.67 5.82 3.84
C LEU A 155 -20.98 6.97 4.59
N THR A 156 -21.14 7.05 5.92
CA THR A 156 -20.48 8.06 6.74
C THR A 156 -18.96 7.98 6.64
N ALA A 157 -18.37 6.78 6.66
CA ALA A 157 -16.92 6.60 6.53
C ALA A 157 -16.39 7.10 5.18
N VAL A 158 -17.08 6.78 4.08
CA VAL A 158 -16.70 7.28 2.74
C VAL A 158 -16.83 8.80 2.66
N MET A 159 -17.88 9.36 3.25
CA MET A 159 -18.09 10.81 3.28
C MET A 159 -16.98 11.54 4.06
N ASP A 160 -16.57 11.01 5.22
CA ASP A 160 -15.48 11.58 6.02
C ASP A 160 -14.14 11.55 5.27
N ILE A 161 -13.88 10.48 4.53
CA ILE A 161 -12.69 10.39 3.66
C ILE A 161 -12.75 11.41 2.53
N HIS A 162 -13.92 11.59 1.90
CA HIS A 162 -14.11 12.61 0.86
C HIS A 162 -13.98 14.04 1.41
N GLU A 163 -14.46 14.30 2.63
CA GLU A 163 -14.35 15.60 3.28
C GLU A 163 -12.89 15.92 3.62
N LYS A 164 -12.13 14.95 4.15
CA LYS A 164 -10.68 15.07 4.38
C LYS A 164 -9.89 15.30 3.10
N ALA A 165 -10.29 14.68 1.99
CA ALA A 165 -9.70 14.89 0.68
C ALA A 165 -10.06 16.27 0.09
N GLY A 166 -11.29 16.75 0.31
CA GLY A 166 -11.79 18.06 -0.13
C GLY A 166 -11.25 19.24 0.68
N ALA A 167 -10.95 19.05 1.97
CA ALA A 167 -10.35 20.07 2.82
C ALA A 167 -8.90 20.43 2.46
N SER A 168 -8.26 19.66 1.56
CA SER A 168 -6.92 19.96 1.03
C SER A 168 -6.94 20.90 -0.20
N LEU A 169 -8.11 21.42 -0.59
CA LEU A 169 -8.32 22.33 -1.73
C LEU A 169 -8.75 23.76 -1.33
N LEU A 170 -8.74 24.10 -0.04
CA LEU A 170 -8.95 25.46 0.49
C LEU A 170 -7.73 25.90 1.30
#